data_AF-A0A1Z9B5C0-F1
#
_entry.id   AF-A0A1Z9B5C0-F1
#
_cell.length_a   1.000
_cell.length_b   1.000
_cell.length_c   1.000
_cell.angle_alpha   90.00
_cell.angle_beta   90.00
_cell.angle_gamma   90.00
#
_symmetry.space_group_name_H-M   'P 1'
#
loop_
_entity.id
_entity.type
_entity.pdbx_description
1 polymer ?
#
loop_
_entity_poly.entity_id
_entity_poly.type
_entity_poly.pdbx_seq_one_letter_code
_entity_poly.pdbx_strand_id
1 'polypeptide(L)'
;MGNRKWARWSWRGKVGGGRVEKRDRTEEIRQALVQRGLPGLLAGMLAERASLQAAELEMTAREAYFDGIALAFSLQESAGAALARNLQGLREVERIMGAFSGELGKLDEVVGVLNTYVHRLKSSSQEEDARTLH
;
A
#
# COMPACT_ATOMS: atom_id res chain seq x y z
N MET A 1 11.55 17.10 -21.91
CA MET A 1 11.91 16.39 -23.15
C MET A 1 13.06 15.44 -22.84
N GLY A 2 12.77 14.18 -22.52
CA GLY A 2 13.77 13.17 -22.13
C GLY A 2 14.09 12.22 -23.29
N ASN A 3 15.32 12.26 -23.76
CA ASN A 3 15.81 11.56 -24.94
C ASN A 3 15.97 10.05 -24.64
N ARG A 4 14.96 9.22 -24.98
CA ARG A 4 15.06 7.75 -24.87
C ARG A 4 15.60 7.19 -26.20
N LYS A 5 16.90 6.90 -26.24
CA LYS A 5 17.53 6.18 -27.35
C LYS A 5 17.09 4.71 -27.27
N TRP A 6 16.19 4.31 -28.16
CA TRP A 6 15.77 2.91 -28.31
C TRP A 6 16.89 2.12 -29.00
N ALA A 7 17.54 1.23 -28.25
CA ALA A 7 18.52 0.30 -28.82
C ALA A 7 17.76 -0.75 -29.66
N ARG A 8 17.99 -0.73 -30.97
CA ARG A 8 17.36 -1.64 -31.95
C ARG A 8 18.14 -2.97 -31.94
N TRP A 9 17.56 -4.04 -31.40
CA TRP A 9 18.19 -5.37 -31.34
C TRP A 9 17.60 -6.30 -32.41
N SER A 10 18.44 -6.84 -33.29
CA SER A 10 18.03 -7.82 -34.31
C SER A 10 18.34 -9.24 -33.85
N TRP A 11 17.31 -10.06 -33.68
CA TRP A 11 17.45 -11.48 -33.35
C TRP A 11 17.74 -12.30 -34.62
N ARG A 12 18.94 -12.88 -34.72
CA ARG A 12 19.32 -13.80 -35.81
C ARG A 12 19.42 -15.22 -35.24
N GLY A 13 18.39 -16.03 -35.46
CA GLY A 13 18.34 -17.42 -35.00
C GLY A 13 19.40 -18.29 -35.68
N LYS A 14 20.22 -18.98 -34.88
CA LYS A 14 21.17 -20.00 -35.34
C LYS A 14 20.86 -21.28 -34.57
N VAL A 15 20.32 -22.27 -35.28
CA VAL A 15 19.78 -23.50 -34.70
C VAL A 15 20.94 -24.44 -34.33
N GLY A 16 21.20 -24.59 -33.03
CA GLY A 16 22.22 -25.51 -32.52
C GLY A 16 22.52 -25.33 -31.03
N GLY A 17 21.69 -25.92 -30.15
CA GLY A 17 21.97 -26.00 -28.71
C GLY A 17 20.83 -25.56 -27.79
N GLY A 18 19.68 -26.25 -27.83
CA GLY A 18 18.41 -25.80 -27.23
C GLY A 18 18.37 -25.52 -25.71
N ARG A 19 19.37 -25.94 -24.91
CA ARG A 19 19.46 -25.55 -23.47
C ARG A 19 20.24 -24.27 -23.23
N VAL A 20 21.31 -24.05 -23.99
CA VAL A 20 22.15 -22.84 -23.87
C VAL A 20 21.39 -21.67 -24.49
N GLU A 21 20.81 -21.88 -25.67
CA GLU A 21 20.02 -20.86 -26.38
C GLU A 21 18.77 -20.41 -25.61
N LYS A 22 18.13 -21.32 -24.86
CA LYS A 22 16.99 -20.97 -24.00
C LYS A 22 17.42 -20.11 -22.81
N ARG A 23 18.55 -20.43 -22.16
CA ARG A 23 19.09 -19.65 -21.04
C ARG A 23 19.50 -18.24 -21.48
N ASP A 24 20.18 -18.13 -22.61
CA ASP A 24 20.58 -16.84 -23.18
C ASP A 24 19.34 -15.98 -23.50
N ARG A 25 18.31 -16.58 -24.09
CA ARG A 25 17.05 -15.87 -24.39
C ARG A 25 16.31 -15.39 -23.14
N THR A 26 16.23 -16.22 -22.09
CA THR A 26 15.61 -15.80 -20.82
C THR A 26 16.39 -14.67 -20.16
N GLU A 27 17.72 -14.71 -20.21
CA GLU A 27 18.57 -13.66 -19.64
C GLU A 27 18.42 -12.33 -20.40
N GLU A 28 18.33 -12.37 -21.73
CA GLU A 28 18.05 -11.18 -22.55
C GLU A 28 16.69 -10.55 -22.21
N ILE A 29 15.66 -11.38 -22.03
CA ILE A 29 14.33 -10.92 -21.62
C ILE A 29 14.39 -10.32 -20.20
N ARG A 30 15.11 -10.95 -19.28
CA ARG A 30 15.31 -10.44 -17.93
C ARG A 30 15.94 -9.05 -17.96
N GLN A 31 17.01 -8.87 -18.73
CA GLN A 31 17.66 -7.56 -18.88
C GLN A 31 16.74 -6.53 -19.51
N ALA A 32 15.96 -6.91 -20.52
CA ALA A 32 14.96 -6.04 -21.14
C ALA A 32 13.89 -5.57 -20.15
N LEU A 33 13.44 -6.44 -19.23
CA LEU A 33 12.50 -6.09 -18.17
C LEU A 33 13.14 -5.21 -17.09
N VAL A 34 14.38 -5.49 -16.68
CA VAL A 34 15.13 -4.65 -15.72
C VAL A 34 15.33 -3.24 -16.27
N GLN A 35 15.70 -3.10 -17.55
CA GLN A 35 15.84 -1.79 -18.21
C GLN A 35 14.53 -0.99 -18.25
N ARG A 36 13.38 -1.68 -18.16
CA ARG A 36 12.06 -1.06 -18.10
C ARG A 36 11.60 -0.74 -16.67
N GLY A 37 12.45 -0.99 -15.67
CA GLY A 37 12.21 -0.61 -14.28
C GLY A 37 11.74 -1.74 -13.38
N LEU A 38 11.72 -3.00 -13.85
CA LEU A 38 11.41 -4.12 -12.96
C LEU A 38 12.59 -4.45 -12.02
N PRO A 39 12.32 -4.75 -10.74
CA PRO A 39 13.34 -5.27 -9.83
C PRO A 39 13.95 -6.57 -10.35
N GLY A 40 15.27 -6.75 -10.18
CA GLY A 40 16.01 -7.86 -10.77
C GLY A 40 15.47 -9.26 -10.44
N LEU A 41 15.00 -9.47 -9.19
CA LEU A 41 14.39 -10.74 -8.77
C LEU A 41 13.05 -11.00 -9.49
N LEU A 42 12.19 -9.98 -9.59
CA LEU A 42 10.90 -10.09 -10.26
C LEU A 42 11.07 -10.24 -11.78
N ALA A 43 11.99 -9.49 -12.37
CA ALA A 43 12.36 -9.62 -13.77
C ALA A 43 12.84 -11.04 -14.09
N GLY A 44 13.59 -11.69 -13.20
CA GLY A 44 14.02 -13.08 -13.37
C GLY A 44 12.85 -14.05 -13.43
N MET A 45 11.93 -13.97 -12.46
CA MET A 45 10.73 -14.81 -12.43
C MET A 45 9.83 -14.58 -13.64
N LEU A 46 9.65 -13.31 -14.04
CA LEU A 46 8.80 -12.96 -15.17
C LEU A 46 9.46 -13.30 -16.51
N ALA A 47 10.78 -13.25 -16.63
CA ALA A 47 11.47 -13.59 -17.86
C ALA A 47 11.24 -15.05 -18.27
N GLU A 48 11.20 -15.99 -17.32
CA GLU A 48 10.87 -17.38 -17.64
C GLU A 48 9.48 -17.52 -18.25
N ARG A 49 8.47 -16.90 -17.62
CA ARG A 49 7.08 -16.95 -18.09
C ARG A 49 6.87 -16.17 -19.40
N ALA A 50 7.51 -15.01 -19.50
CA ALA A 50 7.49 -14.15 -20.68
C ALA A 50 8.20 -14.80 -21.87
N SER A 51 9.24 -15.64 -21.64
CA SER A 51 9.95 -16.31 -22.73
C SER A 51 9.09 -17.24 -23.57
N LEU A 52 8.06 -17.85 -22.97
CA LEU A 52 7.11 -18.72 -23.65
C LEU A 52 6.19 -17.91 -24.57
N GLN A 53 5.61 -16.82 -24.06
CA GLN A 53 4.69 -15.97 -24.83
C GLN A 53 5.44 -15.11 -25.87
N ALA A 54 6.62 -14.62 -25.55
CA ALA A 54 7.43 -13.79 -26.44
C ALA A 54 7.94 -14.55 -27.68
N ALA A 55 8.08 -15.88 -27.60
CA ALA A 55 8.54 -16.71 -28.70
C ALA A 55 7.57 -16.72 -29.89
N GLU A 56 6.28 -16.56 -29.62
CA GLU A 56 5.21 -16.55 -30.63
C GLU A 56 4.92 -15.14 -31.18
N LEU A 57 5.48 -14.11 -30.55
CA LEU A 57 5.24 -12.73 -30.91
C LEU A 57 6.30 -12.19 -31.87
N GLU A 58 5.84 -11.41 -32.84
CA GLU A 58 6.69 -10.54 -33.63
C GLU A 58 7.43 -9.52 -32.75
N MET A 59 8.54 -9.00 -33.26
CA MET A 59 9.46 -8.16 -32.49
C MET A 59 8.78 -6.93 -31.87
N THR A 60 7.91 -6.23 -32.62
CA THR A 60 7.18 -5.05 -32.15
C THR A 60 6.12 -5.41 -31.09
N ALA A 61 5.39 -6.51 -31.30
CA ALA A 61 4.42 -7.02 -30.33
C ALA A 61 5.11 -7.48 -29.03
N ARG A 62 6.33 -8.02 -29.14
CA ARG A 62 7.15 -8.43 -28.00
C ARG A 62 7.62 -7.22 -27.18
N GLU A 63 8.06 -6.14 -27.82
CA GLU A 63 8.42 -4.90 -27.12
C GLU A 63 7.21 -4.31 -26.39
N ALA A 64 6.06 -4.23 -27.05
CA ALA A 64 4.81 -3.77 -26.44
C ALA A 64 4.37 -4.67 -25.27
N TYR A 65 4.56 -5.98 -25.38
CA TYR A 65 4.31 -6.93 -24.31
C TYR A 65 5.20 -6.68 -23.08
N PHE A 66 6.51 -6.43 -23.28
CA PHE A 66 7.41 -6.10 -22.18
C PHE A 66 7.11 -4.73 -21.55
N ASP A 67 6.74 -3.74 -22.37
CA ASP A 67 6.31 -2.43 -21.89
C ASP A 67 5.01 -2.56 -21.07
N GLY A 68 4.09 -3.43 -21.49
CA GLY A 68 2.86 -3.74 -20.76
C GLY A 68 3.13 -4.38 -19.40
N ILE A 69 4.07 -5.33 -19.32
CA ILE A 69 4.50 -5.93 -18.05
C ILE A 69 5.05 -4.84 -17.10
N ALA A 70 5.91 -3.96 -17.61
CA ALA A 70 6.48 -2.88 -16.82
C ALA A 70 5.42 -1.89 -16.33
N LEU A 71 4.49 -1.50 -17.21
CA LEU A 71 3.38 -0.63 -16.86
C LEU A 71 2.49 -1.24 -15.77
N ALA A 72 2.14 -2.52 -15.90
CA ALA A 72 1.32 -3.22 -14.91
C ALA A 72 2.01 -3.27 -13.54
N PHE A 73 3.32 -3.52 -13.52
CA PHE A 73 4.11 -3.50 -12.29
C PHE A 73 4.11 -2.10 -11.64
N SER A 74 4.43 -1.05 -12.40
CA SER A 74 4.43 0.33 -11.88
C SER A 74 3.06 0.74 -11.35
N LEU A 75 1.98 0.33 -12.01
CA LEU A 75 0.62 0.58 -11.54
C LEU A 75 0.37 -0.13 -10.21
N GLN A 76 0.72 -1.41 -10.10
CA GLN A 76 0.57 -2.18 -8.87
C GLN A 76 1.37 -1.58 -7.71
N GLU A 77 2.61 -1.18 -7.95
CA GLU A 77 3.47 -0.54 -6.94
C GLU A 77 2.86 0.77 -6.43
N SER A 78 2.40 1.63 -7.35
CA SER A 78 1.78 2.90 -7.01
C SER A 78 0.47 2.72 -6.22
N ALA A 79 -0.35 1.75 -6.60
CA ALA A 79 -1.59 1.41 -5.91
C ALA A 79 -1.32 0.85 -4.51
N GLY A 80 -0.32 -0.03 -4.37
CA GLY A 80 0.10 -0.57 -3.07
C GLY A 80 0.59 0.53 -2.13
N ALA A 81 1.39 1.47 -2.63
CA ALA A 81 1.85 2.61 -1.85
C ALA A 81 0.70 3.53 -1.41
N ALA A 82 -0.30 3.75 -2.28
CA ALA A 82 -1.49 4.53 -1.94
C ALA A 82 -2.33 3.84 -0.84
N LEU A 83 -2.53 2.53 -0.95
CA LEU A 83 -3.25 1.75 0.05
C LEU A 83 -2.54 1.79 1.41
N ALA A 84 -1.22 1.63 1.44
CA ALA A 84 -0.45 1.70 2.68
C ALA A 84 -0.60 3.05 3.39
N ARG A 85 -0.55 4.16 2.63
CA ARG A 85 -0.79 5.51 3.17
C ARG A 85 -2.20 5.66 3.72
N ASN A 86 -3.22 5.16 3.02
CA ASN A 86 -4.60 5.22 3.48
C ASN A 86 -4.80 4.43 4.78
N LEU A 87 -4.21 3.22 4.89
CA LEU A 87 -4.27 2.42 6.11
C LEU A 87 -3.57 3.12 7.28
N GLN A 88 -2.45 3.81 7.04
CA GLN A 88 -1.81 4.63 8.06
C GLN A 88 -2.71 5.79 8.49
N GLY A 89 -3.38 6.45 7.56
CA GLY A 89 -4.36 7.50 7.84
C GLY A 89 -5.52 6.99 8.70
N LEU A 90 -6.07 5.82 8.40
CA LEU A 90 -7.15 5.21 9.19
C LEU A 90 -6.71 4.91 10.62
N ARG A 91 -5.51 4.35 10.82
CA ARG A 91 -4.97 4.10 12.16
C ARG A 91 -4.81 5.39 12.97
N GLU A 92 -4.44 6.49 12.32
CA GLU A 92 -4.32 7.78 12.99
C GLU A 92 -5.70 8.34 13.38
N VAL A 93 -6.73 8.16 12.53
CA VAL A 93 -8.11 8.51 12.90
C VAL A 93 -8.58 7.67 14.09
N GLU A 94 -8.32 6.36 14.09
CA GLU A 94 -8.65 5.48 15.23
C GLU A 94 -7.96 5.94 16.52
N ARG A 95 -6.68 6.31 16.44
CA ARG A 95 -5.92 6.84 17.59
C ARG A 95 -6.55 8.11 18.14
N ILE A 96 -6.93 9.05 17.27
CA ILE A 96 -7.57 10.31 17.66
C ILE A 96 -8.95 10.03 18.28
N MET A 97 -9.78 9.19 17.65
CA MET A 97 -11.09 8.81 18.18
C MET A 97 -10.99 8.12 19.53
N GLY A 98 -9.99 7.25 19.73
CA GLY A 98 -9.72 6.62 21.02
C GLY A 98 -9.38 7.65 22.10
N ALA A 99 -8.53 8.63 21.78
CA ALA A 99 -8.20 9.72 22.71
C ALA A 99 -9.43 10.58 23.05
N PHE A 100 -10.23 10.96 22.05
CA PHE A 100 -11.48 11.69 22.26
C PHE A 100 -12.46 10.93 23.15
N SER A 101 -12.63 9.63 22.92
CA SER A 101 -13.48 8.77 23.76
C SER A 101 -13.00 8.76 25.22
N GLY A 102 -11.68 8.68 25.44
CA GLY A 102 -11.08 8.77 26.78
C GLY A 102 -11.36 10.13 27.46
N GLU A 103 -11.24 11.24 26.73
CA GLU A 103 -11.57 12.57 27.25
C GLU A 103 -13.08 12.72 27.55
N LEU A 104 -13.96 12.13 26.74
CA LEU A 104 -15.39 12.10 27.02
C LEU A 104 -15.71 11.29 28.30
N GLY A 105 -15.00 10.19 28.53
CA GLY A 105 -15.12 9.43 29.79
C GLY A 105 -14.72 10.26 31.02
N LYS A 106 -13.67 11.08 30.92
CA LYS A 106 -13.29 12.01 32.00
C LYS A 106 -14.37 13.06 32.23
N LEU A 107 -14.98 13.57 31.15
CA LEU A 107 -16.07 14.53 31.25
C LEU A 107 -17.26 13.94 32.03
N ASP A 108 -17.61 12.69 31.74
CA ASP A 108 -18.68 11.96 32.44
C ASP A 108 -18.38 11.82 33.94
N GLU A 109 -17.13 11.50 34.30
CA GLU A 109 -16.71 11.44 35.70
C GLU A 109 -16.88 12.79 36.43
N VAL A 110 -16.46 13.89 35.79
CA VAL A 110 -16.63 15.25 36.34
C VAL A 110 -18.11 15.58 36.55
N VAL A 111 -18.97 15.24 35.59
CA VAL A 111 -20.42 15.43 35.71
C VAL A 111 -20.99 14.62 36.87
N GLY A 112 -20.54 13.37 37.05
CA GLY A 112 -20.93 12.54 38.19
C GLY A 112 -20.54 13.15 39.54
N VAL A 113 -19.34 13.70 39.65
CA VAL A 113 -18.87 14.40 40.87
C VAL A 113 -19.71 15.64 41.14
N LEU A 114 -19.98 16.46 40.13
CA LEU A 114 -20.82 17.66 40.26
C LEU A 114 -22.23 17.30 40.72
N ASN A 115 -22.84 16.26 40.13
CA ASN A 115 -24.16 15.80 40.52
C ASN A 115 -24.19 15.34 41.99
N THR A 116 -23.16 14.61 42.42
CA THR A 116 -22.99 14.18 43.82
C THR A 116 -22.89 15.38 44.76
N TYR A 117 -22.13 16.41 44.38
CA TYR A 117 -21.99 17.63 45.17
C TYR A 117 -23.32 18.38 45.32
N VAL A 118 -24.06 18.54 44.21
CA VAL A 118 -25.40 19.15 44.22
C VAL A 118 -26.36 18.38 45.12
N HIS A 119 -26.34 17.04 45.07
CA HIS A 119 -27.19 16.22 45.91
C HIS A 119 -26.87 16.40 47.40
N ARG A 120 -25.57 16.45 47.77
CA ARG A 120 -25.15 16.69 49.16
C ARG A 120 -25.61 18.05 49.67
N LEU A 121 -25.48 19.10 48.86
CA LEU A 121 -25.93 20.46 49.19
C LEU A 121 -27.43 20.52 49.46
N LYS A 122 -28.24 19.83 48.64
CA LYS A 122 -29.69 19.75 48.84
C LYS A 122 -30.05 19.00 50.14
N SER A 123 -29.39 17.89 50.42
CA SER A 123 -29.64 17.12 51.66
C SER A 123 -29.23 17.88 52.91
N SER A 124 -28.11 18.61 52.89
CA SER A 124 -27.66 19.40 54.06
C SER A 124 -28.57 20.59 54.32
N SER A 125 -29.07 21.25 53.27
CA SER A 125 -30.06 22.34 53.40
C SER A 125 -31.38 21.85 54.01
N GLN A 126 -31.84 20.64 53.65
CA GLN A 126 -33.04 20.06 54.25
C GLN A 126 -32.85 19.64 55.71
N GLU A 127 -31.67 19.16 56.10
CA GLU A 127 -31.35 18.86 57.50
C GLU A 127 -31.22 20.12 58.37
N GLU A 128 -30.69 21.23 57.83
CA GLU A 128 -30.65 22.51 58.53
C GLU A 128 -32.05 23.09 58.75
N ASP A 129 -32.90 23.09 57.72
CA ASP A 129 -34.30 23.53 57.84
C ASP A 129 -35.08 22.72 58.90
N ALA A 130 -34.86 21.39 58.93
CA ALA A 130 -35.47 20.50 59.92
C ALA A 130 -34.98 20.74 61.36
N ARG A 131 -33.75 21.25 61.55
CA ARG A 131 -33.20 21.60 62.87
C ARG A 131 -33.64 22.98 63.35
N THR A 132 -33.94 23.92 62.46
CA THR A 132 -34.50 25.24 62.83
C THR A 132 -35.99 25.24 63.15
N LEU A 133 -36.71 24.16 62.80
CA LEU A 133 -38.15 23.99 63.07
C LEU A 133 -38.44 23.26 64.40
N HIS A 134 -37.42 22.87 65.16
CA HIS A 134 -37.51 22.31 66.51
C HIS A 134 -37.02 23.30 67.57
#